data_AF-A0A3S4H2H2-F1
#
_entry.id   AF-A0A3S4H2H2-F1
#
_cell.length_a   1.000
_cell.length_b   1.000
_cell.length_c   1.000
_cell.angle_alpha   90.00
_cell.angle_beta   90.00
_cell.angle_gamma   90.00
#
_symmetry.space_group_name_H-M   'P 1'
#
loop_
_entity.id
_entity.type
_entity.pdbx_description
1 polymer ?
#
loop_
_entity_poly.entity_id
_entity_poly.type
_entity_poly.pdbx_seq_one_letter_code
_entity_poly.pdbx_strand_id
1 'polypeptide(L)'
;MALDKLLGYRSQQGWQAGAVLVSSRASYEMVQKTAACGIEILFAVSAATSLAVDVAERCNLTLVGFSKPGAPPSIRIRSACGAPAAHKPSLFSRRCELLFPPA
;
A
#
# COMPACT_ATOMS: atom_id res chain seq x y z
N MET A 1 15.18 1.15 -3.73
CA MET A 1 15.83 2.12 -4.65
C MET A 1 14.86 2.85 -5.56
N ALA A 2 13.98 2.18 -6.33
CA ALA A 2 12.94 2.89 -7.10
C ALA A 2 11.91 3.59 -6.19
N LEU A 3 11.49 2.91 -5.11
CA LEU A 3 10.59 3.47 -4.09
C LEU A 3 11.16 4.73 -3.45
N ASP A 4 12.42 4.70 -3.01
CA ASP A 4 13.06 5.83 -2.32
C ASP A 4 13.10 7.10 -3.20
N LYS A 5 13.35 6.95 -4.51
CA LYS A 5 13.30 8.07 -5.46
C LYS A 5 11.88 8.63 -5.59
N LEU A 6 10.87 7.77 -5.63
CA LEU A 6 9.47 8.18 -5.68
C LEU A 6 9.05 8.90 -4.39
N LEU A 7 9.45 8.38 -3.22
CA LEU A 7 9.19 9.01 -1.93
C LEU A 7 9.89 10.37 -1.82
N GLY A 8 11.15 10.46 -2.27
CA GLY A 8 11.91 11.71 -2.31
C GLY A 8 11.26 12.75 -3.23
N TYR A 9 10.83 12.35 -4.43
CA TYR A 9 10.10 13.23 -5.34
C TYR A 9 8.77 13.71 -4.75
N ARG A 10 8.01 12.81 -4.12
CA ARG A 10 6.74 13.15 -3.46
C ARG A 10 6.94 14.09 -2.27
N SER A 11 8.03 13.93 -1.53
CA SER A 11 8.38 14.84 -0.42
C SER A 11 8.59 16.29 -0.88
N GLN A 12 9.00 16.51 -2.13
CA GLN A 12 9.20 17.86 -2.69
C GLN A 12 7.90 18.50 -3.20
N GLN A 13 6.90 17.69 -3.58
CA GLN A 13 5.62 18.13 -4.15
C GLN A 13 4.51 18.30 -3.09
N GLY A 14 4.79 17.95 -1.83
CA GLY A 14 3.83 17.94 -0.74
C GLY A 14 3.12 16.59 -0.57
N TRP A 15 2.80 16.24 0.68
CA TRP A 15 2.18 14.96 1.02
C TRP A 15 0.68 14.98 0.73
N GLN A 16 0.25 14.08 -0.16
CA GLN A 16 -1.17 13.82 -0.44
C GLN A 16 -1.51 12.35 -0.18
N ALA A 17 -2.79 12.06 0.06
CA ALA A 17 -3.28 10.69 0.12
C ALA A 17 -3.06 9.99 -1.24
N GLY A 18 -2.69 8.71 -1.22
CA GLY A 18 -2.42 7.98 -2.45
C GLY A 18 -1.96 6.55 -2.23
N ALA A 19 -1.60 5.91 -3.34
CA ALA A 19 -1.09 4.55 -3.37
C ALA A 19 0.26 4.50 -4.09
N VAL A 20 1.09 3.54 -3.72
CA VAL A 20 2.32 3.22 -4.42
C VAL A 20 2.17 1.91 -5.16
N LEU A 21 2.61 1.87 -6.42
CA LEU A 21 2.69 0.66 -7.22
C LEU A 21 4.16 0.30 -7.44
N VAL A 22 4.53 -0.91 -7.07
CA VAL A 22 5.85 -1.51 -7.33
C VAL A 22 5.71 -2.70 -8.26
N SER A 23 6.54 -2.73 -9.29
CA SER A 23 6.65 -3.88 -10.21
C SER A 23 7.46 -5.05 -9.63
N SER A 24 8.18 -4.82 -8.53
CA SER A 24 9.01 -5.81 -7.83
C SER A 24 8.25 -6.57 -6.75
N ARG A 25 8.91 -7.56 -6.14
CA ARG A 25 8.46 -8.15 -4.88
C ARG A 25 8.39 -7.09 -3.78
N ALA A 26 7.37 -7.17 -2.92
CA ALA A 26 7.28 -6.32 -1.73
C ALA A 26 8.15 -6.92 -0.61
N SER A 27 9.14 -6.15 -0.16
CA SER A 27 9.96 -6.47 1.02
C SER A 27 9.48 -5.67 2.23
N TYR A 28 9.82 -6.14 3.43
CA TYR A 28 9.44 -5.49 4.69
C TYR A 28 9.94 -4.02 4.75
N GLU A 29 11.14 -3.73 4.24
CA GLU A 29 11.69 -2.38 4.19
C GLU A 29 10.86 -1.45 3.30
N MET A 30 10.30 -1.98 2.21
CA MET A 30 9.43 -1.20 1.33
C MET A 30 8.14 -0.81 2.05
N VAL A 31 7.56 -1.75 2.79
CA VAL A 31 6.36 -1.49 3.61
C VAL A 31 6.65 -0.46 4.69
N GLN A 32 7.74 -0.60 5.45
CA GLN A 32 8.10 0.35 6.50
C GLN A 32 8.33 1.76 5.95
N LYS A 33 9.07 1.89 4.84
CA LYS A 33 9.30 3.21 4.22
C LYS A 33 7.99 3.83 3.73
N THR A 34 7.13 3.03 3.13
CA THR A 34 5.82 3.47 2.63
C THR A 34 4.92 3.94 3.79
N ALA A 35 4.89 3.18 4.89
CA ALA A 35 4.14 3.53 6.09
C ALA A 35 4.72 4.76 6.82
N ALA A 36 6.05 4.85 6.98
CA ALA A 36 6.72 5.99 7.60
C ALA A 36 6.46 7.29 6.84
N CYS A 37 6.26 7.18 5.54
CA CYS A 37 5.90 8.26 4.67
C CYS A 37 4.40 8.63 4.73
N GLY A 38 3.54 7.85 5.39
CA GLY A 38 2.10 8.13 5.49
C GLY A 38 1.29 7.68 4.27
N ILE A 39 1.79 6.70 3.52
CA ILE A 39 1.05 6.08 2.42
C ILE A 39 0.24 4.90 2.94
N GLU A 40 -1.04 4.88 2.59
CA GLU A 40 -1.99 3.89 3.10
C GLU A 40 -2.06 2.62 2.26
N ILE A 41 -1.62 2.66 0.99
CA ILE A 41 -1.67 1.50 0.07
C ILE A 41 -0.34 1.25 -0.64
N LEU A 42 0.10 0.00 -0.61
CA LEU A 42 1.18 -0.54 -1.42
C LEU A 42 0.69 -1.68 -2.32
N PHE A 43 0.73 -1.47 -3.63
CA PHE A 43 0.48 -2.47 -4.65
C PHE A 43 1.80 -3.07 -5.12
N ALA A 44 1.90 -4.40 -5.07
CA ALA A 44 2.98 -5.18 -5.65
C ALA A 44 2.44 -6.03 -6.80
N VAL A 45 3.05 -5.91 -7.98
CA VAL A 45 2.74 -6.76 -9.14
C VAL A 45 3.21 -8.20 -8.93
N SER A 46 4.20 -8.40 -8.06
CA SER A 46 4.78 -9.70 -7.72
C SER A 46 4.38 -10.17 -6.33
N ALA A 47 5.07 -11.19 -5.81
CA ALA A 47 4.86 -11.74 -4.47
C ALA A 47 5.29 -10.76 -3.36
N ALA A 48 4.60 -10.82 -2.23
CA ALA A 48 5.02 -10.22 -0.98
C ALA A 48 5.60 -11.29 -0.05
N THR A 49 6.59 -10.93 0.78
CA THR A 49 7.09 -11.85 1.81
C THR A 49 6.16 -11.87 3.02
N SER A 50 6.11 -12.98 3.77
CA SER A 50 5.30 -13.06 4.99
C SER A 50 5.67 -11.98 6.01
N LEU A 51 6.95 -11.63 6.11
CA LEU A 51 7.39 -10.53 6.97
C LEU A 51 6.87 -9.17 6.49
N ALA A 52 6.79 -8.94 5.18
CA ALA A 52 6.20 -7.71 4.64
C ALA A 52 4.70 -7.62 4.97
N VAL A 53 4.02 -8.77 4.95
CA VAL A 53 2.62 -8.93 5.38
C VAL A 53 2.45 -8.56 6.86
N ASP A 54 3.24 -9.15 7.76
CA ASP A 54 3.18 -8.87 9.21
C ASP A 54 3.42 -7.39 9.52
N VAL A 55 4.38 -6.78 8.83
CA VAL A 55 4.69 -5.36 8.99
C VAL A 55 3.55 -4.49 8.46
N ALA A 56 2.93 -4.87 7.34
CA ALA A 56 1.81 -4.12 6.78
C ALA A 56 0.63 -4.09 7.76
N GLU A 57 0.33 -5.22 8.42
CA GLU A 57 -0.70 -5.29 9.46
C GLU A 57 -0.37 -4.40 10.66
N ARG A 58 0.87 -4.47 11.17
CA ARG A 58 1.32 -3.65 12.31
C ARG A 58 1.33 -2.15 12.02
N CYS A 59 1.60 -1.78 10.77
CA CYS A 59 1.66 -0.39 10.32
C CYS A 59 0.32 0.12 9.78
N ASN A 60 -0.76 -0.66 9.89
CA ASN A 60 -2.06 -0.34 9.31
C ASN A 60 -2.05 -0.04 7.80
N LEU A 61 -1.06 -0.56 7.08
CA LEU A 61 -0.87 -0.36 5.64
C LEU A 61 -1.61 -1.44 4.85
N THR A 62 -2.32 -1.04 3.79
CA THR A 62 -2.96 -1.99 2.86
C THR A 62 -1.92 -2.51 1.88
N LEU A 63 -1.57 -3.80 1.98
CA LEU A 63 -0.65 -4.47 1.06
C LEU A 63 -1.43 -5.36 0.11
N VAL A 64 -1.22 -5.16 -1.19
CA VAL A 64 -1.83 -5.96 -2.25
C VAL A 64 -0.73 -6.60 -3.09
N GLY A 65 -0.62 -7.92 -3.06
CA GLY A 65 0.31 -8.70 -3.87
C GLY A 65 -0.36 -9.28 -5.12
N PHE A 66 0.46 -9.61 -6.13
CA PHE A 66 0.01 -10.18 -7.40
C PHE A 66 -1.03 -9.32 -8.14
N SER A 67 -0.84 -8.01 -8.13
CA SER A 67 -1.71 -7.06 -8.84
C SER A 67 -1.47 -7.16 -10.36
N LYS A 68 -2.13 -8.09 -11.04
CA LYS A 68 -2.12 -8.21 -12.50
C LYS A 68 -3.50 -7.88 -13.07
N PRO A 69 -3.58 -7.11 -14.18
CA PRO A 69 -4.86 -6.83 -14.82
C PRO A 69 -5.52 -8.14 -15.29
N GLY A 70 -6.74 -8.41 -14.82
CA GLY A 70 -7.51 -9.60 -15.15
C GLY A 70 -7.35 -10.79 -14.22
N ALA A 71 -6.48 -10.73 -13.20
CA ALA A 71 -6.34 -11.79 -12.19
C ALA A 71 -6.67 -11.25 -10.79
N PRO A 72 -7.40 -12.01 -9.96
CA PRO A 72 -7.62 -11.62 -8.57
C PRO A 72 -6.28 -11.60 -7.83
N PRO A 73 -6.01 -10.58 -7.00
CA PRO A 73 -4.78 -10.51 -6.22
C PRO A 73 -4.73 -11.69 -5.24
N SER A 74 -3.66 -12.47 -5.28
CA SER A 74 -3.50 -13.67 -4.44
C SER A 74 -3.32 -13.35 -2.96
N ILE A 75 -2.82 -12.15 -2.65
CA ILE A 75 -2.59 -11.67 -1.29
C ILE A 75 -3.19 -10.27 -1.19
N ARG A 76 -4.27 -10.14 -0.42
CA ARG A 76 -4.91 -8.86 -0.12
C ARG A 76 -5.10 -8.72 1.38
N ILE A 77 -4.31 -7.86 2.01
CA ILE A 77 -4.46 -7.56 3.42
C ILE A 77 -5.18 -6.22 3.53
N ARG A 78 -6.43 -6.29 3.96
CA ARG A 78 -7.13 -5.13 4.51
C ARG A 78 -6.72 -5.04 5.97
N SER A 79 -5.76 -4.17 6.27
CA SER A 79 -5.64 -3.73 7.65
C SER A 79 -6.98 -3.08 8.01
N ALA A 80 -7.62 -3.54 9.08
CA ALA A 80 -8.77 -2.85 9.64
C ALA A 80 -8.26 -1.46 10.00
N CYS A 81 -8.72 -0.44 9.29
CA CYS A 81 -8.30 0.95 9.44
C CYS A 81 -8.41 1.36 10.92
N GLY A 82 -7.30 1.21 11.65
CA GLY A 82 -7.05 1.67 13.00
C GLY A 82 -5.90 2.66 12.84
N ALA A 83 -6.24 3.93 12.69
CA ALA A 83 -5.29 5.00 12.38
C ALA A 83 -4.03 4.95 13.27
N PRO A 84 -2.88 5.37 12.72
CA PRO A 84 -2.47 6.74 13.04
C PRO A 84 -1.95 7.54 11.82
N ALA A 85 -2.00 8.87 11.98
CA ALA A 85 -1.49 9.92 11.09
C ALA A 85 -2.33 10.31 9.84
N ALA A 86 -3.45 10.98 10.11
CA ALA A 86 -3.71 12.33 9.57
C ALA A 86 -4.12 12.55 8.09
N HIS A 87 -5.07 11.81 7.50
CA HIS A 87 -6.01 12.44 6.54
C HIS A 87 -7.27 11.58 6.24
N LYS A 88 -8.43 12.02 6.73
CA LYS A 88 -9.81 11.69 6.29
C LYS A 88 -10.12 10.24 5.81
N PRO A 89 -10.62 9.36 6.71
CA PRO A 89 -10.93 7.95 6.41
C PRO A 89 -12.20 7.71 5.55
N SER A 90 -13.11 8.68 5.42
CA SER A 90 -14.47 8.42 4.89
C SER A 90 -14.57 8.28 3.35
N LEU A 91 -13.61 8.81 2.59
CA LEU A 91 -13.61 8.71 1.12
C LEU A 91 -12.90 7.45 0.60
N PHE A 92 -12.06 6.85 1.43
CA PHE A 92 -11.15 5.78 1.03
C PHE A 92 -11.84 4.41 0.95
N SER A 93 -12.71 4.08 1.92
CA SER A 93 -13.45 2.81 1.92
C SER A 93 -14.23 2.60 0.62
N ARG A 94 -14.92 3.64 0.13
CA ARG A 94 -15.70 3.58 -1.11
C ARG A 94 -14.83 3.46 -2.36
N ARG A 95 -13.69 4.15 -2.42
CA ARG A 95 -12.79 4.13 -3.58
C ARG A 95 -12.02 2.81 -3.70
N CYS A 96 -11.68 2.19 -2.56
CA CYS A 96 -10.98 0.92 -2.55
C CYS A 96 -11.90 -0.27 -2.91
N GLU A 97 -13.20 -0.19 -2.60
CA GLU A 97 -14.22 -1.11 -3.13
C GLU A 97 -14.44 -0.93 -4.64
N LEU A 98 -14.46 0.31 -5.13
CA LEU A 98 -14.61 0.59 -6.57
C LEU A 98 -13.41 0.13 -7.41
N LEU A 99 -12.20 0.13 -6.85
CA LEU A 99 -10.99 -0.33 -7.54
C LEU A 99 -10.81 -1.86 -7.49
N PHE A 100 -11.42 -2.52 -6.51
CA PHE A 100 -11.36 -3.98 -6.32
C PHE A 100 -12.71 -4.50 -5.84
N PRO A 101 -13.69 -4.67 -6.76
CA PRO A 101 -14.99 -5.21 -6.42
C PRO A 101 -14.84 -6.62 -5.84
N PRO A 102 -15.60 -6.98 -4.79
CA PRO A 102 -15.74 -8.38 -4.41
C PRO A 102 -16.40 -9.13 -5.56
N ALA A 103 -15.81 -10.27 -5.96
CA ALA A 103 -16.48 -11.23 -6.84
C ALA A 103 -17.58 -11.96 -6.06
#